data_AF-A0AAD5ZNI7-F1
#
_entry.id   AF-A0AAD5ZNI7-F1
#
_cell.length_a   1.000
_cell.length_b   1.000
_cell.length_c   1.000
_cell.angle_alpha   90.00
_cell.angle_beta   90.00
_cell.angle_gamma   90.00
#
_symmetry.space_group_name_H-M   'P 1'
#
loop_
_entity.id
_entity.type
_entity.pdbx_description
1 polymer ?
#
loop_
_entity_poly.entity_id
_entity_poly.type
_entity_poly.pdbx_seq_one_letter_code
_entity_poly.pdbx_strand_id
1 'polypeptide(L)'
;MGCLPSLLTILKSDDYSIYDPKTGCIEKYNILSRYHNSLLLEAVKELRAVHPHAKIIYADFYKPVISFIRFPQRYGFTSKPLVVCCGIGGEYNWYQPKQCGTPHVTACRNPSTYVNWDGQRFTEASYRYVAKSWLKGPYAEPPILDAHAN
;
A
#
# COMPACT_ATOMS: atom_id res chain seq x y z
N MET A 1 -3.57 5.62 -4.40
CA MET A 1 -2.14 5.76 -4.03
C MET A 1 -1.29 5.71 -5.28
N GLY A 2 -0.28 6.57 -5.41
CA GLY A 2 0.56 6.70 -6.61
C GLY A 2 1.65 5.64 -6.76
N CYS A 3 1.74 4.70 -5.82
CA CYS A 3 2.76 3.65 -5.80
C CYS A 3 2.28 2.30 -6.36
N LEU A 4 1.09 2.25 -6.96
CA LEU A 4 0.60 1.03 -7.57
C LEU A 4 1.36 0.79 -8.89
N PRO A 5 2.00 -0.37 -9.08
CA PRO A 5 2.74 -0.66 -10.30
C PRO A 5 1.91 -0.56 -11.58
N SER A 6 0.61 -0.89 -11.50
CA SER A 6 -0.31 -0.69 -12.63
C SER A 6 -0.44 0.78 -13.03
N LEU A 7 -0.57 1.70 -12.05
CA LEU A 7 -0.61 3.14 -12.32
C LEU A 7 0.71 3.66 -12.85
N LEU A 8 1.83 3.17 -12.31
CA LEU A 8 3.17 3.55 -12.76
C LEU A 8 3.43 3.13 -14.21
N THR A 9 2.93 1.96 -14.64
CA THR A 9 3.01 1.54 -16.04
C THR A 9 2.03 2.30 -16.94
N ILE A 10 0.76 2.46 -16.54
CA ILE A 10 -0.28 3.09 -17.39
C ILE A 10 -0.01 4.59 -17.59
N LEU A 11 0.42 5.26 -16.53
CA LEU A 11 0.62 6.72 -16.51
C LEU A 11 2.10 7.08 -16.56
N LYS A 12 2.92 6.19 -17.13
CA LYS A 12 4.35 6.42 -17.29
C LYS A 12 4.58 7.72 -18.06
N SER A 13 5.48 8.55 -17.56
CA SER A 13 5.89 9.82 -18.14
C SER A 13 7.41 9.93 -18.09
N ASP A 14 7.99 10.59 -19.09
CA ASP A 14 9.42 10.96 -19.09
C ASP A 14 9.69 12.24 -18.27
N ASP A 15 8.63 12.95 -17.85
CA ASP A 15 8.73 14.05 -16.90
C ASP A 15 8.94 13.50 -15.48
N TYR A 16 10.19 13.37 -15.07
CA TYR A 16 10.57 12.88 -13.75
C TYR A 16 10.06 13.74 -12.58
N SER A 17 9.63 14.99 -12.83
CA SER A 17 9.14 15.88 -11.78
C SER A 17 7.81 15.43 -11.15
N ILE A 18 7.06 14.56 -11.83
CA ILE A 18 5.78 14.04 -11.32
C ILE A 18 5.96 12.92 -10.28
N TYR A 19 7.18 12.38 -10.16
CA TYR A 19 7.49 11.26 -9.28
C TYR A 19 8.16 11.75 -8.00
N ASP A 20 7.78 11.15 -6.87
CA ASP A 20 8.48 11.37 -5.60
C ASP A 20 9.88 10.73 -5.69
N PRO A 21 10.98 11.48 -5.49
CA PRO A 21 12.33 10.98 -5.69
C PRO A 21 12.77 9.95 -4.64
N LYS A 22 12.07 9.83 -3.51
CA LYS A 22 12.38 8.87 -2.44
C LYS A 22 11.72 7.52 -2.65
N THR A 23 10.63 7.49 -3.41
CA THR A 23 9.78 6.31 -3.54
C THR A 23 9.57 5.87 -4.99
N GLY A 24 9.76 6.76 -5.97
CA GLY A 24 9.44 6.53 -7.38
C GLY A 24 7.95 6.52 -7.68
N CYS A 25 7.10 6.93 -6.72
CA CYS A 25 5.66 6.94 -6.88
C CYS A 25 5.15 8.22 -7.55
N ILE A 26 4.02 8.17 -8.25
CA ILE A 26 3.40 9.37 -8.83
C ILE A 26 2.83 10.25 -7.71
N GLU A 27 3.37 11.46 -7.54
CA GLU A 27 3.14 12.25 -6.33
C GLU A 27 1.71 12.79 -6.25
N LYS A 28 1.09 13.19 -7.37
CA LYS A 28 -0.29 13.70 -7.36
C LYS A 28 -1.29 12.72 -6.73
N TYR A 29 -1.12 11.41 -6.98
CA TYR A 29 -2.00 10.38 -6.44
C TYR A 29 -1.68 10.05 -4.97
N ASN A 30 -0.44 10.27 -4.54
CA ASN A 30 -0.07 10.21 -3.14
C ASN A 30 -0.66 11.39 -2.36
N ILE A 31 -0.61 12.61 -2.90
CA ILE A 31 -1.30 13.79 -2.35
C ILE A 31 -2.79 13.51 -2.19
N LEU A 32 -3.44 13.03 -3.26
CA LEU A 32 -4.87 12.69 -3.22
C LEU A 32 -5.20 11.65 -2.13
N SER A 33 -4.37 10.60 -2.00
CA SER A 33 -4.57 9.56 -0.98
C SER A 33 -4.42 10.12 0.44
N ARG A 34 -3.43 10.98 0.68
CA ARG A 34 -3.24 11.63 1.98
C ARG A 34 -4.39 12.58 2.31
N TYR A 35 -4.87 13.34 1.33
CA TYR A 35 -6.01 14.25 1.50
C TYR A 35 -7.31 13.50 1.81
N HIS A 36 -7.59 12.43 1.06
CA HIS A 36 -8.72 11.55 1.36
C HIS A 36 -8.63 10.99 2.79
N ASN A 37 -7.46 10.48 3.18
CA ASN A 37 -7.24 9.92 4.51
C ASN A 37 -7.40 10.97 5.63
N SER A 38 -7.03 12.23 5.41
CA SER A 38 -7.29 13.29 6.40
C SER A 38 -8.78 13.56 6.57
N LEU A 39 -9.56 13.61 5.48
CA LEU A 39 -11.01 13.78 5.57
C LEU A 39 -11.69 12.57 6.22
N LEU A 40 -11.22 11.36 5.92
CA LEU A 40 -11.71 10.14 6.55
C LEU A 40 -11.45 10.16 8.07
N LEU A 41 -10.28 10.62 8.52
CA LEU A 41 -9.98 10.73 9.94
C LEU A 41 -10.90 11.74 10.64
N GLU A 42 -11.18 12.89 10.03
CA GLU A 42 -12.13 13.86 10.59
C GLU A 42 -13.55 13.28 10.67
N ALA A 43 -14.03 12.61 9.62
CA ALA A 43 -15.33 11.94 9.65
C ALA A 43 -15.40 10.85 10.74
N VAL A 44 -14.32 10.10 10.96
CA VAL A 44 -14.23 9.12 12.06
C VAL A 44 -14.32 9.80 13.42
N LYS A 45 -13.70 10.98 13.61
CA LYS A 45 -13.81 11.74 14.86
C LYS A 45 -15.24 12.23 15.11
N GLU A 46 -15.92 12.71 14.08
CA GLU A 46 -17.33 13.10 14.17
C GLU A 46 -18.22 11.91 14.56
N LEU A 47 -18.02 10.75 13.91
CA LEU A 47 -18.76 9.53 14.23
C LEU A 47 -18.53 9.07 15.67
N ARG A 48 -17.30 9.19 16.20
CA ARG A 48 -17.01 8.89 17.61
C ARG A 48 -17.78 9.80 18.57
N ALA A 49 -17.93 11.08 18.22
CA ALA A 49 -18.67 12.03 19.04
C ALA A 49 -20.18 11.71 19.06
N VAL A 50 -20.76 11.28 17.93
CA VAL A 50 -22.18 10.95 17.82
C VAL A 50 -22.50 9.55 18.36
N HIS A 51 -21.54 8.62 18.35
CA HIS A 51 -21.71 7.24 18.79
C HIS A 51 -20.75 6.86 19.92
N PRO A 52 -20.91 7.42 21.14
CA PRO A 52 -19.97 7.20 22.26
C PRO A 52 -19.90 5.75 22.74
N HIS A 53 -20.91 4.93 22.44
CA HIS A 53 -20.96 3.51 22.80
C HIS A 53 -20.40 2.58 21.71
N ALA A 54 -20.05 3.11 20.53
CA ALA A 54 -19.46 2.34 19.44
C ALA A 54 -17.94 2.50 19.42
N LYS A 55 -17.21 1.38 19.27
CA LYS A 55 -15.75 1.42 19.06
C LYS A 55 -15.46 1.61 17.58
N ILE A 56 -15.19 2.86 17.20
CA ILE A 56 -14.89 3.25 15.82
C ILE A 56 -13.39 3.55 15.69
N ILE A 57 -12.69 2.77 14.86
CA ILE A 57 -11.22 2.82 14.75
C ILE A 57 -10.84 3.28 13.35
N TYR A 58 -9.96 4.27 13.27
CA TYR A 58 -9.32 4.64 12.01
C TYR A 58 -8.09 3.76 11.81
N ALA A 59 -8.01 3.08 10.67
CA ALA A 59 -6.90 2.19 10.31
C ALA A 59 -6.20 2.70 9.05
N ASP A 60 -4.98 3.21 9.20
CA ASP A 60 -4.20 3.81 8.13
C ASP A 60 -3.54 2.71 7.28
N PHE A 61 -4.00 2.55 6.05
CA PHE A 61 -3.39 1.65 5.07
C PHE A 61 -2.21 2.29 4.33
N TYR A 62 -2.21 3.62 4.21
CA TYR A 62 -1.28 4.35 3.35
C TYR A 62 0.13 4.36 3.94
N LYS A 63 0.26 4.77 5.20
CA LYS A 63 1.57 4.90 5.87
C LYS A 63 2.40 3.60 5.92
N PRO A 64 1.84 2.43 6.31
CA PRO A 64 2.64 1.19 6.31
C PRO A 64 3.15 0.84 4.91
N VAL A 65 2.30 0.95 3.88
CA VAL A 65 2.69 0.67 2.50
C VAL A 65 3.81 1.59 2.00
N ILE A 66 3.71 2.90 2.25
CA ILE A 66 4.78 3.84 1.90
C ILE A 66 6.08 3.49 2.65
N SER A 67 5.98 3.01 3.88
CA SER A 67 7.14 2.55 4.64
C SER A 67 7.82 1.34 4.00
N PHE A 68 7.04 0.37 3.48
CA PHE A 68 7.57 -0.77 2.74
C PHE A 68 8.30 -0.34 1.47
N ILE A 69 7.78 0.67 0.78
CA ILE A 69 8.38 1.18 -0.46
C ILE A 69 9.66 1.96 -0.18
N ARG A 70 9.66 2.78 0.87
CA ARG A 70 10.82 3.60 1.22
C ARG A 70 11.94 2.79 1.86
N PHE A 71 11.60 1.73 2.59
CA PHE A 71 12.56 0.94 3.37
C PHE A 71 12.32 -0.58 3.25
N PRO A 72 12.29 -1.16 2.04
CA PRO A 72 11.84 -2.54 1.82
C PRO A 72 12.63 -3.59 2.61
N GLN A 73 13.94 -3.40 2.68
CA GLN A 73 14.85 -4.33 3.36
C GLN A 73 14.56 -4.45 4.86
N ARG A 74 14.02 -3.40 5.51
CA ARG A 74 13.61 -3.45 6.94
C ARG A 74 12.47 -4.43 7.19
N TYR A 75 11.71 -4.77 6.15
CA TYR A 75 10.56 -5.66 6.19
C TYR A 75 10.83 -6.99 5.48
N GLY A 76 12.08 -7.28 5.10
CA GLY A 76 12.44 -8.48 4.36
C GLY A 76 12.02 -8.48 2.88
N PHE A 77 11.64 -7.32 2.33
CA PHE A 77 11.33 -7.20 0.91
C PHE A 77 12.57 -6.94 0.06
N THR A 78 12.49 -7.29 -1.24
CA THR A 78 13.54 -7.02 -2.21
C THR A 78 13.81 -5.52 -2.36
N SER A 79 14.99 -5.15 -2.86
CA SER A 79 15.36 -3.75 -3.12
C SER A 79 14.53 -3.07 -4.23
N LYS A 80 13.63 -3.80 -4.90
CA LYS A 80 12.74 -3.29 -5.95
C LYS A 80 11.27 -3.37 -5.49
N PRO A 81 10.83 -2.52 -4.54
CA PRO A 81 9.51 -2.64 -3.93
C PRO A 81 8.33 -2.34 -4.87
N LEU A 82 8.59 -1.67 -6.00
CA LEU A 82 7.58 -1.37 -7.02
C LEU A 82 7.46 -2.46 -8.10
N VAL A 83 8.30 -3.50 -8.06
CA VAL A 83 8.19 -4.64 -8.99
C VAL A 83 7.19 -5.65 -8.43
N VAL A 84 6.26 -6.12 -9.28
CA VAL A 84 5.24 -7.10 -8.88
C VAL A 84 5.79 -8.52 -8.86
N CYS A 85 5.25 -9.37 -7.98
CA CYS A 85 5.62 -10.79 -7.94
C CYS A 85 5.04 -11.57 -9.14
N CYS A 86 3.77 -11.39 -9.47
CA CYS A 86 3.08 -12.06 -10.57
C CYS A 86 2.97 -11.13 -11.77
N GLY A 87 3.70 -11.48 -12.83
CA GLY A 87 3.98 -10.53 -13.90
C GLY A 87 4.59 -11.14 -15.15
N ILE A 88 4.83 -10.29 -16.15
CA ILE A 88 5.28 -10.71 -17.49
C ILE A 88 6.31 -9.75 -18.10
N GLY A 89 7.07 -9.04 -17.27
CA GLY A 89 8.16 -8.15 -17.69
C GLY A 89 7.77 -6.67 -17.73
N GLY A 90 8.66 -5.85 -18.29
CA GLY A 90 8.63 -4.38 -18.17
C GLY A 90 9.25 -3.88 -16.86
N GLU A 91 9.33 -2.56 -16.70
CA GLU A 91 10.01 -1.88 -15.59
C GLU A 91 9.50 -2.35 -14.21
N TYR A 92 8.19 -2.50 -14.08
CA TYR A 92 7.54 -2.94 -12.84
C TYR A 92 7.07 -4.40 -12.86
N ASN A 93 7.52 -5.18 -13.84
CA ASN A 93 7.04 -6.54 -14.12
C ASN A 93 5.52 -6.62 -14.40
N TRP A 94 4.88 -5.55 -14.87
CA TRP A 94 3.43 -5.47 -15.07
C TRP A 94 3.06 -4.96 -16.46
N TYR A 95 2.05 -5.57 -17.08
CA TYR A 95 1.57 -5.24 -18.42
C TYR A 95 0.04 -5.35 -18.52
N GLN A 96 -0.64 -4.25 -18.91
CA GLN A 96 -2.12 -4.16 -18.86
C GLN A 96 -2.83 -5.31 -19.59
N PRO A 97 -2.48 -5.70 -20.83
CA PRO A 97 -3.18 -6.75 -21.56
C PRO A 97 -3.02 -8.17 -20.99
N LYS A 98 -2.02 -8.41 -20.11
CA LYS A 98 -1.73 -9.74 -19.55
C LYS A 98 -1.56 -9.67 -18.05
N GLN A 99 -2.67 -9.86 -17.33
CA GLN A 99 -2.71 -9.85 -15.87
C GLN A 99 -2.34 -11.22 -15.27
N CYS A 100 -2.06 -11.24 -13.97
CA CYS A 100 -1.83 -12.48 -13.22
C CYS A 100 -2.98 -13.49 -13.46
N GLY A 101 -2.65 -14.75 -13.71
CA GLY A 101 -3.61 -15.80 -14.06
C GLY A 101 -3.86 -15.98 -15.56
N THR A 102 -3.33 -15.11 -16.42
CA THR A 102 -3.35 -15.31 -17.88
C THR A 102 -2.17 -16.16 -18.37
N PRO A 103 -2.28 -16.83 -19.54
CA PRO A 103 -1.19 -17.66 -20.08
C PRO A 103 0.13 -16.89 -20.21
N HIS A 104 1.22 -17.54 -19.81
CA HIS A 104 2.59 -17.03 -19.79
C HIS A 104 2.90 -15.93 -18.75
N VAL A 105 1.94 -15.54 -17.91
CA VAL A 105 2.20 -14.69 -16.75
C VAL A 105 2.58 -15.59 -15.57
N THR A 106 3.74 -15.35 -14.97
CA THR A 106 4.28 -16.21 -13.91
C THR A 106 4.45 -15.47 -12.60
N ALA A 107 4.22 -16.18 -11.50
CA ALA A 107 4.54 -15.70 -10.17
C ALA A 107 6.03 -15.86 -9.85
N CYS A 108 6.57 -14.93 -9.08
CA CYS A 108 7.90 -15.01 -8.51
C CYS A 108 8.03 -16.22 -7.56
N ARG A 109 9.26 -16.74 -7.38
CA ARG A 109 9.51 -17.94 -6.55
C ARG A 109 9.15 -17.77 -5.08
N ASN A 110 9.32 -16.57 -4.53
CA ASN A 110 9.05 -16.28 -3.12
C ASN A 110 8.20 -15.00 -2.98
N PRO A 111 6.87 -15.11 -2.92
CA PRO A 111 5.99 -13.94 -2.78
C PRO A 111 6.19 -13.16 -1.48
N SER A 112 6.74 -13.78 -0.43
CA SER A 112 6.95 -13.12 0.87
C SER A 112 8.06 -12.06 0.84
N THR A 113 8.88 -12.01 -0.21
CA THR A 113 9.91 -10.98 -0.39
C THR A 113 9.45 -9.82 -1.28
N TYR A 114 8.20 -9.80 -1.73
CA TYR A 114 7.66 -8.75 -2.59
C TYR A 114 6.61 -7.92 -1.86
N VAL A 115 6.55 -6.62 -2.17
CA VAL A 115 5.51 -5.73 -1.63
C VAL A 115 4.19 -5.95 -2.37
N ASN A 116 4.25 -5.95 -3.70
CA ASN A 116 3.08 -6.01 -4.57
C ASN A 116 2.96 -7.39 -5.26
N TRP A 117 1.73 -7.89 -5.38
CA TRP A 117 1.42 -9.16 -6.00
C TRP A 117 1.24 -9.03 -7.52
N ASP A 118 0.30 -8.24 -8.00
CA ASP A 118 -0.19 -8.26 -9.41
C ASP A 118 -0.33 -6.87 -10.06
N GLY A 119 0.23 -5.84 -9.43
CA GLY A 119 0.17 -4.45 -9.83
C GLY A 119 -0.92 -3.64 -9.16
N GLN A 120 -1.91 -4.30 -8.53
CA GLN A 120 -3.02 -3.64 -7.83
C GLN A 120 -3.15 -4.11 -6.38
N ARG A 121 -2.82 -5.36 -6.10
CA ARG A 121 -2.92 -6.00 -4.79
C ARG A 121 -1.54 -6.17 -4.17
N PHE A 122 -1.48 -6.12 -2.85
CA PHE A 122 -0.26 -6.37 -2.10
C PHE A 122 -0.11 -7.87 -1.79
N THR A 123 1.10 -8.31 -1.48
CA THR A 123 1.34 -9.70 -1.08
C THR A 123 0.77 -9.99 0.30
N GLU A 124 0.58 -11.27 0.62
CA GLU A 124 0.20 -11.70 1.98
C GLU A 124 1.19 -11.17 3.02
N ALA A 125 2.49 -11.16 2.74
CA ALA A 125 3.50 -10.62 3.65
C ALA A 125 3.28 -9.13 3.95
N SER A 126 2.95 -8.33 2.93
CA SER A 126 2.61 -6.92 3.12
C SER A 126 1.33 -6.75 3.94
N TYR A 127 0.27 -7.50 3.63
CA TYR A 127 -0.98 -7.45 4.42
C TYR A 127 -0.77 -7.93 5.87
N ARG A 128 0.12 -8.89 6.11
CA ARG A 128 0.49 -9.34 7.46
C ARG A 128 1.11 -8.22 8.28
N TYR A 129 2.01 -7.43 7.69
CA TYR A 129 2.57 -6.25 8.37
C TYR A 129 1.50 -5.18 8.63
N VAL A 130 0.67 -4.88 7.64
CA VAL A 130 -0.45 -3.94 7.79
C VAL A 130 -1.37 -4.38 8.93
N ALA A 131 -1.86 -5.62 8.90
CA ALA A 131 -2.76 -6.14 9.93
C ALA A 131 -2.13 -6.09 11.32
N LYS A 132 -0.86 -6.51 11.47
CA LYS A 132 -0.14 -6.41 12.75
C LYS A 132 -0.06 -4.96 13.24
N SER A 133 0.17 -4.01 12.33
CA SER A 133 0.28 -2.60 12.67
C SER A 133 -1.04 -1.92 13.01
N TRP A 134 -2.17 -2.48 12.59
CA TRP A 134 -3.50 -2.06 13.03
C TRP A 134 -3.87 -2.68 14.37
N LEU A 135 -3.56 -3.97 14.54
CA LEU A 135 -3.82 -4.69 15.78
C LEU A 135 -3.03 -4.13 16.96
N LYS A 136 -1.74 -3.87 16.76
CA LYS A 136 -0.78 -3.52 17.82
C LYS A 136 -0.21 -2.10 17.70
N GLY A 137 -0.65 -1.33 16.71
CA GLY A 137 -0.09 -0.02 16.40
C GLY A 137 1.16 -0.08 15.51
N PRO A 138 1.62 1.08 14.98
CA PRO A 138 1.11 2.42 15.27
C PRO A 138 0.11 2.93 14.22
N TYR A 139 -0.36 2.10 13.28
CA TYR A 139 -1.13 2.55 12.12
C TYR A 139 -2.65 2.39 12.29
N ALA A 140 -3.14 2.26 13.52
CA ALA A 140 -4.53 2.44 13.85
C ALA A 140 -4.66 3.36 15.07
N GLU A 141 -5.74 4.13 15.11
CA GLU A 141 -6.01 5.11 16.16
C GLU A 141 -7.38 4.82 16.79
N PRO A 142 -7.45 4.35 18.05
CA PRO A 142 -6.36 3.65 18.75
C PRO A 142 -6.05 2.30 18.08
N PRO A 143 -4.94 1.62 18.44
CA PRO A 143 -4.71 0.23 18.03
C PRO A 143 -5.90 -0.67 18.40
N ILE A 144 -6.23 -1.63 17.54
CA ILE A 144 -7.45 -2.44 17.70
C ILE A 144 -7.44 -3.24 19.00
N LEU A 145 -6.30 -3.82 19.37
CA LEU A 145 -6.20 -4.60 20.60
C LEU A 145 -6.20 -3.72 21.86
N ASP A 146 -5.78 -2.46 21.74
CA ASP A 146 -5.84 -1.50 22.86
C ASP A 146 -7.26 -0.98 23.05
N ALA A 147 -8.07 -0.96 21.98
CA ALA A 147 -9.46 -0.51 22.04
C ALA A 147 -10.35 -1.42 22.92
N HIS A 148 -9.93 -2.64 23.25
CA HIS A 148 -10.66 -3.56 24.13
C HIS A 148 -10.37 -3.35 25.63
N ALA A 149 -9.34 -2.58 25.98
CA ALA A 149 -8.88 -2.43 27.36
C ALA A 149 -9.68 -1.41 28.20
N ASN A 150 -10.68 -0.73 27.60
CA ASN A 150 -11.61 0.19 28.25
C ASN A 150 -13.07 -0.23 28.02
#